data_AF-I0JVP4-F1
#
_entry.id   AF-I0JVP4-F1
#
_cell.length_a   1.000
_cell.length_b   1.000
_cell.length_c   1.000
_cell.angle_alpha   90.00
_cell.angle_beta   90.00
_cell.angle_gamma   90.00
#
_symmetry.space_group_name_H-M   'P 1'
#
loop_
_entity.id
_entity.type
_entity.pdbx_description
1 polymer ?
#
loop_
_entity_poly.entity_id
_entity_poly.type
_entity_poly.pdbx_seq_one_letter_code
_entity_poly.pdbx_strand_id
1 'polypeptide(L)'
;MGPFLTLDEEATSLFSRKPKEEMKLKKKKSIFVACEGESEQAYVALLNELAQEKDPPLPVFLRSYNVKGGGPCKMVAEAIKKASKGDYTWKEKVILMDKDVCKNNPDECQKAKEKAKENGFLILWQEPNHEGFLLQHLCDEKGNLSLTAENAQDMLKRKLDLREYKKPLTRYELRSRIGAKEIERAAKKIKNLGELLEWMYWPLPK
;
A
#
# COMPACT_ATOMS: atom_id res chain seq x y z
N MET A 1 24.13 -69.07 39.23
CA MET A 1 22.73 -68.88 39.68
C MET A 1 22.24 -67.59 39.06
N GLY A 2 21.23 -67.65 38.18
CA GLY A 2 20.65 -66.50 37.49
C GLY A 2 19.66 -65.70 38.37
N PRO A 3 18.69 -64.95 37.80
CA PRO A 3 18.44 -64.69 36.37
C PRO A 3 18.07 -63.21 36.01
N PHE A 4 17.73 -63.00 34.73
CA PHE A 4 16.50 -62.33 34.23
C PHE A 4 16.56 -60.97 33.48
N LEU A 5 16.02 -61.03 32.24
CA LEU A 5 15.34 -60.03 31.38
C LEU A 5 16.13 -58.80 30.88
N THR A 6 16.44 -58.64 29.58
CA THR A 6 15.65 -58.42 28.35
C THR A 6 15.18 -56.99 28.11
N LEU A 7 15.38 -56.56 26.85
CA LEU A 7 14.75 -55.46 26.10
C LEU A 7 15.27 -54.05 26.41
N ASP A 8 15.88 -53.44 25.38
CA ASP A 8 15.35 -52.21 24.78
C ASP A 8 16.06 -51.92 23.44
N GLU A 9 15.61 -52.64 22.41
CA GLU A 9 15.68 -52.21 21.00
C GLU A 9 14.68 -51.07 20.75
N GLU A 10 14.76 -49.94 21.46
CA GLU A 10 13.87 -48.80 21.20
C GLU A 10 14.56 -47.43 21.36
N ALA A 11 15.81 -47.31 20.90
CA ALA A 11 16.51 -46.01 20.88
C ALA A 11 16.85 -45.49 19.47
N THR A 12 16.18 -45.97 18.42
CA THR A 12 16.47 -45.55 17.04
C THR A 12 15.22 -45.24 16.21
N SER A 13 14.18 -44.63 16.80
CA SER A 13 12.95 -44.30 16.05
C SER A 13 12.23 -42.99 16.45
N LEU A 14 12.95 -41.97 16.93
CA LEU A 14 12.33 -40.67 17.27
C LEU A 14 12.77 -39.47 16.42
N PHE A 15 13.59 -39.70 15.39
CA PHE A 15 13.86 -38.70 14.35
C PHE A 15 13.27 -39.11 13.00
N SER A 16 12.02 -39.59 13.01
CA SER A 16 11.19 -39.48 11.80
C SER A 16 10.86 -38.00 11.62
N ARG A 17 11.76 -37.29 10.91
CA ARG A 17 11.44 -35.99 10.33
C ARG A 17 10.18 -36.22 9.50
N LYS A 18 9.03 -35.76 10.02
CA LYS A 18 7.84 -35.56 9.19
C LYS A 18 8.31 -34.95 7.88
N PRO A 19 7.89 -35.47 6.71
CA PRO A 19 8.26 -34.88 5.45
C PRO A 19 7.98 -33.39 5.57
N LYS A 20 9.02 -32.56 5.41
CA LYS A 20 8.82 -31.15 5.14
C LYS A 20 8.01 -31.16 3.86
N GLU A 21 6.69 -31.09 3.97
CA GLU A 21 5.88 -30.53 2.92
C GLU A 21 6.60 -29.26 2.55
N GLU A 22 7.23 -29.28 1.38
CA GLU A 22 7.74 -28.09 0.75
C GLU A 22 6.52 -27.19 0.59
N MET A 23 6.25 -26.36 1.60
CA MET A 23 5.52 -25.13 1.40
C MET A 23 6.35 -24.40 0.36
N LYS A 24 6.03 -24.62 -0.91
CA LYS A 24 6.38 -23.72 -2.00
C LYS A 24 5.87 -22.37 -1.53
N LEU A 25 6.77 -21.57 -0.95
CA LEU A 25 6.54 -20.17 -0.65
C LEU A 25 6.10 -19.58 -1.98
N LYS A 26 4.77 -19.42 -2.16
CA LYS A 26 4.23 -18.73 -3.33
C LYS A 26 4.94 -17.38 -3.33
N LYS A 27 5.74 -17.12 -4.38
CA LYS A 27 6.47 -15.86 -4.50
C LYS A 27 5.45 -14.74 -4.35
N LYS A 28 5.60 -13.92 -3.31
CA LYS A 28 4.72 -12.77 -3.07
C LYS A 28 4.76 -11.89 -4.31
N LYS A 29 3.60 -11.60 -4.88
CA LYS A 29 3.45 -10.64 -5.97
C LYS A 29 4.04 -9.31 -5.50
N SER A 30 4.91 -8.69 -6.30
CA SER A 30 5.44 -7.37 -5.99
C SER A 30 4.83 -6.34 -6.92
N ILE A 31 4.27 -5.27 -6.35
CA ILE A 31 3.71 -4.14 -7.11
C ILE A 31 4.66 -2.96 -6.94
N PHE A 32 5.01 -2.32 -8.06
CA PHE A 32 5.81 -1.10 -8.03
C PHE A 32 4.93 0.08 -7.63
N VAL A 33 5.36 0.87 -6.65
CA VAL A 33 4.66 2.08 -6.24
C VAL A 33 5.61 3.26 -6.29
N ALA A 34 5.37 4.22 -7.18
CA ALA A 34 6.03 5.52 -7.13
C ALA A 34 5.31 6.44 -6.15
N CYS A 35 6.09 7.03 -5.25
CA CYS A 35 5.65 7.95 -4.21
C CYS A 35 6.30 9.32 -4.45
N GLU A 36 5.54 10.39 -4.29
CA GLU A 36 6.07 11.75 -4.36
C GLU A 36 7.12 12.01 -3.26
N GLY A 37 6.77 11.66 -2.02
CA GLY A 37 7.58 11.85 -0.83
C GLY A 37 7.42 10.74 0.20
N GLU A 38 7.83 11.05 1.42
CA GLU A 38 7.82 10.11 2.55
C GLU A 38 6.40 9.85 3.09
N SER A 39 5.48 10.81 2.95
CA SER A 39 4.08 10.66 3.36
C SER A 39 3.39 9.52 2.61
N GLU A 40 3.54 9.46 1.28
CA GLU A 40 2.99 8.37 0.46
C GLU A 40 3.66 7.04 0.81
N GLN A 41 4.96 7.04 1.11
CA GLN A 41 5.66 5.82 1.53
C GLN A 41 5.12 5.28 2.86
N ALA A 42 4.79 6.16 3.81
CA ALA A 42 4.16 5.78 5.07
C ALA A 42 2.78 5.13 4.85
N TYR A 43 1.97 5.69 3.95
CA TYR A 43 0.68 5.10 3.58
C TYR A 43 0.84 3.72 2.91
N VAL A 44 1.83 3.56 2.01
CA VAL A 44 2.13 2.27 1.39
C VAL A 44 2.60 1.23 2.42
N ALA A 45 3.40 1.66 3.39
CA ALA A 45 3.82 0.80 4.49
C ALA A 45 2.62 0.34 5.34
N LEU A 46 1.66 1.23 5.62
CA LEU A 46 0.41 0.88 6.28
C LEU A 46 -0.38 -0.16 5.49
N LEU A 47 -0.53 0.00 4.17
CA LEU A 47 -1.23 -0.98 3.32
C LEU A 47 -0.57 -2.37 3.36
N ASN A 48 0.77 -2.42 3.35
CA ASN A 48 1.51 -3.66 3.50
C ASN A 48 1.27 -4.31 4.86
N GLU A 49 1.28 -3.53 5.94
CA GLU A 49 1.02 -4.01 7.30
C GLU A 49 -0.38 -4.61 7.40
N LEU A 50 -1.41 -3.88 6.99
CA LEU A 50 -2.79 -4.36 7.00
C LEU A 50 -3.00 -5.60 6.11
N ALA A 51 -2.29 -5.68 4.98
CA ALA A 51 -2.32 -6.85 4.11
C ALA A 51 -1.69 -8.10 4.75
N GLN A 52 -0.67 -7.92 5.59
CA GLN A 52 -0.07 -9.02 6.37
C GLN A 52 -0.94 -9.44 7.56
N GLU A 53 -1.75 -8.53 8.11
CA GLU A 53 -2.70 -8.81 9.20
C GLU A 53 -3.96 -9.56 8.77
N LYS A 54 -4.24 -9.66 7.46
CA LYS A 54 -5.36 -10.48 6.95
C LYS A 54 -5.13 -11.96 7.27
N ASP A 55 -6.21 -12.74 7.37
CA ASP A 55 -6.16 -14.17 7.61
C ASP A 55 -6.86 -14.95 6.46
N PRO A 56 -6.11 -15.66 5.60
CA PRO A 56 -4.65 -15.71 5.56
C PRO A 56 -4.01 -14.39 5.07
N PRO A 57 -2.73 -14.13 5.37
CA PRO A 57 -2.03 -12.93 4.89
C PRO A 57 -2.04 -12.84 3.35
N LEU A 58 -2.25 -11.62 2.83
CA LEU A 58 -2.31 -11.44 1.39
C LEU A 58 -0.93 -11.71 0.76
N PRO A 59 -0.86 -12.49 -0.34
CA PRO A 59 0.40 -12.89 -0.98
C PRO A 59 0.96 -11.78 -1.90
N VAL A 60 0.94 -10.53 -1.43
CA VAL A 60 1.39 -9.33 -2.16
C VAL A 60 2.31 -8.48 -1.28
N PHE A 61 3.19 -7.70 -1.91
CA PHE A 61 3.98 -6.67 -1.28
C PHE A 61 4.12 -5.45 -2.19
N LEU A 62 3.75 -4.28 -1.68
CA LEU A 62 3.94 -3.01 -2.35
C LEU A 62 5.38 -2.53 -2.13
N ARG A 63 6.12 -2.27 -3.22
CA ARG A 63 7.49 -1.74 -3.16
C ARG A 63 7.45 -0.25 -3.51
N SER A 64 7.56 0.59 -2.48
CA SER A 64 7.52 2.04 -2.63
C SER A 64 8.88 2.63 -3.03
N TYR A 65 8.88 3.52 -4.01
CA TYR A 65 10.04 4.27 -4.48
C TYR A 65 9.71 5.76 -4.47
N ASN A 66 10.50 6.55 -3.75
CA ASN A 66 10.42 8.00 -3.82
C ASN A 66 10.95 8.47 -5.19
N VAL A 67 10.09 9.09 -6.01
CA VAL A 67 10.45 9.63 -7.34
C VAL A 67 10.84 11.10 -7.30
N LYS A 68 10.70 11.75 -6.13
CA LYS A 68 10.82 13.19 -5.90
C LYS A 68 9.80 13.98 -6.73
N GLY A 69 9.18 14.98 -6.12
CA GLY A 69 8.21 15.84 -6.78
C GLY A 69 8.80 16.68 -7.93
N GLY A 70 8.02 17.67 -8.37
CA GLY A 70 8.41 18.60 -9.45
C GLY A 70 7.58 18.47 -10.71
N GLY A 71 6.30 18.14 -10.56
CA GLY A 71 5.29 18.16 -11.63
C GLY A 71 4.86 16.76 -12.08
N PRO A 72 3.60 16.61 -12.54
CA PRO A 72 3.04 15.34 -13.00
C PRO A 72 3.89 14.62 -14.05
N CYS A 73 4.34 15.33 -15.08
CA CYS A 73 5.11 14.72 -16.17
C CYS A 73 6.48 14.25 -15.69
N LYS A 74 7.13 15.02 -14.81
CA LYS A 74 8.44 14.68 -14.25
C LYS A 74 8.34 13.46 -13.33
N MET A 75 7.31 13.39 -12.50
CA MET A 75 7.07 12.23 -11.63
C MET A 75 6.84 10.96 -12.45
N VAL A 76 6.04 11.03 -13.52
CA VAL A 76 5.82 9.89 -14.42
C VAL A 76 7.13 9.46 -15.09
N ALA A 77 7.94 10.40 -15.59
CA ALA A 77 9.22 10.09 -16.21
C ALA A 77 10.20 9.41 -15.23
N GLU A 78 10.31 9.91 -14.00
CA GLU A 78 11.16 9.28 -12.97
C GLU A 78 10.62 7.93 -12.51
N ALA A 79 9.29 7.75 -12.44
CA ALA A 79 8.67 6.45 -12.15
C ALA A 79 9.02 5.41 -13.22
N ILE A 80 8.91 5.77 -14.51
CA ILE A 80 9.28 4.90 -15.64
C ILE A 80 10.76 4.50 -15.55
N LYS A 81 11.64 5.49 -15.36
CA LYS A 81 13.09 5.28 -15.23
C LYS A 81 13.46 4.41 -14.02
N LYS A 82 12.76 4.53 -12.90
CA LYS A 82 12.99 3.67 -11.73
C LYS A 82 12.47 2.25 -11.95
N ALA A 83 11.30 2.10 -12.57
CA ALA A 83 10.74 0.79 -12.88
C ALA A 83 11.61 0.00 -13.88
N SER A 84 12.31 0.68 -14.80
CA SER A 84 13.17 0.02 -15.80
C SER A 84 14.56 -0.36 -15.29
N LYS A 85 15.03 0.23 -14.18
CA LYS A 85 16.38 0.00 -13.62
C LYS A 85 16.47 -1.15 -12.62
N GLY A 86 15.37 -1.82 -12.30
CA GLY A 86 15.35 -2.91 -11.32
C GLY A 86 15.45 -4.29 -11.96
N ASP A 87 15.87 -5.29 -11.18
CA ASP A 87 15.91 -6.70 -11.59
C ASP A 87 14.51 -7.34 -11.72
N TYR A 88 13.44 -6.57 -11.49
CA TYR A 88 12.07 -7.05 -11.47
C TYR A 88 11.32 -6.62 -12.73
N THR A 89 10.72 -7.59 -13.41
CA THR A 89 9.65 -7.30 -14.37
C THR A 89 8.36 -7.03 -13.62
N TRP A 90 7.99 -5.77 -13.52
CA TRP A 90 6.76 -5.35 -12.84
C TRP A 90 5.53 -5.62 -13.71
N LYS A 91 4.61 -6.44 -13.20
CA LYS A 91 3.30 -6.65 -13.83
C LYS A 91 2.37 -5.47 -13.57
N GLU A 92 2.34 -5.00 -12.32
CA GLU A 92 1.53 -3.87 -11.89
C GLU A 92 2.39 -2.75 -11.35
N LYS A 93 2.06 -1.52 -11.75
CA LYS A 93 2.78 -0.31 -11.40
C LYS A 93 1.77 0.79 -11.11
N VAL A 94 1.94 1.49 -10.00
CA VAL A 94 1.08 2.60 -9.61
C VAL A 94 1.92 3.82 -9.21
N ILE A 95 1.38 5.01 -9.42
CA ILE A 95 1.95 6.29 -8.98
C ILE A 95 0.92 6.94 -8.05
N LEU A 96 1.33 7.27 -6.82
CA LEU A 96 0.54 8.12 -5.92
C LEU A 96 0.89 9.57 -6.21
N MET A 97 -0.12 10.39 -6.51
CA MET A 97 0.08 11.76 -6.94
C MET A 97 -1.07 12.64 -6.45
N ASP A 98 -0.72 13.80 -5.89
CA ASP A 98 -1.69 14.81 -5.51
C ASP A 98 -2.42 15.36 -6.75
N LYS A 99 -3.71 15.66 -6.62
CA LYS A 99 -4.52 16.16 -7.75
C LYS A 99 -4.52 17.69 -7.84
N ASP A 100 -4.20 18.39 -6.77
CA ASP A 100 -4.15 19.86 -6.75
C ASP A 100 -3.13 20.43 -7.73
N VAL A 101 -2.03 19.72 -8.02
CA VAL A 101 -1.06 20.03 -9.08
C VAL A 101 -1.72 20.17 -10.46
N CYS A 102 -2.86 19.50 -10.70
CA CYS A 102 -3.59 19.56 -11.96
C CYS A 102 -4.48 20.80 -12.09
N LYS A 103 -4.82 21.47 -10.99
CA LYS A 103 -5.71 22.65 -11.04
C LYS A 103 -5.11 23.78 -11.85
N ASN A 104 -3.80 23.98 -11.71
CA ASN A 104 -3.07 25.06 -12.37
C ASN A 104 -2.50 24.63 -13.74
N ASN A 105 -2.34 23.32 -13.99
CA ASN A 105 -1.70 22.77 -15.19
C ASN A 105 -2.47 21.56 -15.77
N PRO A 106 -3.72 21.73 -16.25
CA PRO A 106 -4.54 20.62 -16.72
C PRO A 106 -3.91 19.86 -17.90
N ASP A 107 -3.28 20.57 -18.84
CA ASP A 107 -2.60 19.97 -20.00
C ASP A 107 -1.41 19.10 -19.60
N GLU A 108 -0.64 19.53 -18.59
CA GLU A 108 0.47 18.75 -18.06
C GLU A 108 -0.03 17.46 -17.40
N CYS A 109 -1.14 17.54 -16.66
CA CYS A 109 -1.75 16.36 -16.06
C CYS A 109 -2.30 15.39 -17.11
N GLN A 110 -2.92 15.89 -18.18
CA GLN A 110 -3.39 15.04 -19.26
C GLN A 110 -2.23 14.31 -19.95
N LYS A 111 -1.13 15.02 -20.27
CA LYS A 111 0.10 14.41 -20.81
C LYS A 111 0.70 13.37 -19.87
N ALA A 112 0.75 13.67 -18.57
CA ALA A 112 1.25 12.72 -17.56
C ALA A 112 0.38 11.46 -17.50
N LYS A 113 -0.95 11.62 -17.54
CA LYS A 113 -1.91 10.52 -17.54
C LYS A 113 -1.77 9.62 -18.77
N GLU A 114 -1.65 10.22 -19.96
CA GLU A 114 -1.40 9.49 -21.20
C GLU A 114 -0.07 8.73 -21.12
N LYS A 115 0.99 9.41 -20.68
CA LYS A 115 2.32 8.80 -20.58
C LYS A 115 2.39 7.66 -19.57
N ALA A 116 1.71 7.81 -18.43
CA ALA A 116 1.59 6.76 -17.43
C ALA A 116 0.85 5.54 -18.03
N LYS A 117 -0.27 5.77 -18.70
CA LYS A 117 -1.07 4.72 -19.34
C LYS A 117 -0.28 3.97 -20.42
N GLU A 118 0.42 4.67 -21.31
CA GLU A 118 1.30 4.09 -22.33
C GLU A 118 2.34 3.13 -21.73
N ASN A 119 2.79 3.43 -20.52
CA ASN A 119 3.80 2.65 -19.82
C ASN A 119 3.21 1.67 -18.80
N GLY A 120 1.89 1.45 -18.80
CA GLY A 120 1.22 0.50 -17.91
C GLY A 120 1.26 0.90 -16.44
N PHE A 121 1.21 2.20 -16.14
CA PHE A 121 1.03 2.72 -14.79
C PHE A 121 -0.43 3.13 -14.55
N LEU A 122 -0.97 2.74 -13.39
CA LEU A 122 -2.13 3.38 -12.78
C LEU A 122 -1.66 4.65 -12.07
N ILE A 123 -2.39 5.77 -12.20
CA ILE A 123 -2.19 6.92 -11.32
C ILE A 123 -3.29 6.92 -10.27
N LEU A 124 -2.93 6.78 -9.00
CA LEU A 124 -3.82 6.99 -7.87
C LEU A 124 -3.80 8.48 -7.53
N TRP A 125 -4.79 9.20 -8.06
CA TRP A 125 -4.98 10.62 -7.77
C TRP A 125 -5.47 10.82 -6.33
N GLN A 126 -4.76 11.63 -5.57
CA GLN A 126 -5.06 11.94 -4.18
C GLN A 126 -5.79 13.29 -4.12
N GLU A 127 -7.05 13.28 -3.69
CA GLU A 127 -7.94 14.44 -3.76
C GLU A 127 -8.24 15.04 -2.38
N PRO A 128 -8.14 16.37 -2.23
CA PRO A 128 -7.42 17.33 -3.10
C PRO A 128 -5.90 17.11 -3.16
N ASN A 129 -5.33 16.55 -2.10
CA ASN A 129 -3.91 16.22 -1.91
C ASN A 129 -3.79 15.00 -0.97
N HIS A 130 -2.59 14.67 -0.51
CA HIS A 130 -2.34 13.53 0.35
C HIS A 130 -3.19 13.55 1.64
N GLU A 131 -3.22 14.67 2.36
CA GLU A 131 -4.03 14.77 3.59
C GLU A 131 -5.52 14.63 3.32
N GLY A 132 -6.00 15.21 2.21
CA GLY A 132 -7.37 15.06 1.75
C GLY A 132 -7.72 13.61 1.45
N PHE A 133 -6.82 12.90 0.78
CA PHE A 133 -6.93 11.47 0.52
C PHE A 133 -6.98 10.66 1.82
N LEU A 134 -6.13 10.95 2.81
CA LEU A 134 -6.19 10.29 4.13
C LEU A 134 -7.52 10.55 4.84
N LEU A 135 -8.04 11.78 4.79
CA LEU A 135 -9.34 12.12 5.38
C LEU A 135 -10.50 11.31 4.80
N GLN A 136 -10.45 10.95 3.52
CA GLN A 136 -11.48 10.12 2.90
C GLN A 136 -11.57 8.71 3.52
N HIS A 137 -10.51 8.23 4.17
CA HIS A 137 -10.51 6.99 4.96
C HIS A 137 -11.23 7.15 6.30
N LEU A 138 -11.13 8.34 6.90
CA LEU A 138 -11.61 8.65 8.25
C LEU A 138 -13.01 9.26 8.28
N CYS A 139 -13.58 9.60 7.12
CA CYS A 139 -14.88 10.25 7.02
C CYS A 139 -15.94 9.29 6.46
N ASP A 140 -17.07 9.21 7.17
CA ASP A 140 -18.19 8.36 6.80
C ASP A 140 -18.87 8.80 5.49
N GLU A 141 -19.72 7.95 4.93
CA GLU A 141 -20.41 8.16 3.64
C GLU A 141 -21.26 9.44 3.60
N LYS A 142 -21.72 9.95 4.74
CA LYS A 142 -22.48 11.20 4.86
C LYS A 142 -21.62 12.46 4.89
N GLY A 143 -20.29 12.31 5.03
CA GLY A 143 -19.35 13.41 5.10
C GLY A 143 -19.07 13.98 3.71
N ASN A 144 -19.99 14.80 3.19
CA ASN A 144 -19.72 15.63 2.03
C ASN A 144 -18.86 16.81 2.49
N LEU A 145 -17.61 16.51 2.86
CA LEU A 145 -16.65 17.51 3.28
C LEU A 145 -16.17 18.21 2.02
N SER A 146 -16.42 19.52 1.92
CA SER A 146 -15.74 20.38 0.95
C SER A 146 -14.25 20.46 1.34
N LEU A 147 -13.51 19.38 1.04
CA LEU A 147 -12.07 19.30 1.30
C LEU A 147 -11.33 20.15 0.28
N THR A 148 -10.53 21.08 0.78
CA THR A 148 -9.57 21.84 0.01
C THR A 148 -8.17 21.47 0.50
N ALA A 149 -7.15 21.71 -0.33
CA ALA A 149 -5.76 21.48 0.08
C ALA A 149 -5.41 22.27 1.36
N GLU A 150 -6.03 23.45 1.52
CA GLU A 150 -5.84 24.36 2.65
C GLU A 150 -6.43 23.84 3.97
N ASN A 151 -7.63 23.23 3.93
CA ASN A 151 -8.31 22.77 5.16
C ASN A 151 -8.00 21.32 5.54
N ALA A 152 -7.47 20.51 4.61
CA ALA A 152 -7.28 19.08 4.80
C ALA A 152 -6.30 18.77 5.95
N GLN A 153 -5.22 19.55 6.09
CA GLN A 153 -4.22 19.30 7.13
C GLN A 153 -4.79 19.46 8.55
N ASP A 154 -5.47 20.58 8.81
CA ASP A 154 -6.03 20.86 10.14
C ASP A 154 -7.14 19.88 10.51
N MET A 155 -7.95 19.50 9.53
CA MET A 155 -8.98 18.49 9.71
C MET A 155 -8.37 17.11 10.00
N LEU A 156 -7.31 16.73 9.29
CA LEU A 156 -6.62 15.46 9.52
C LEU A 156 -6.01 15.42 10.92
N LYS A 157 -5.34 16.51 11.35
CA LYS A 157 -4.80 16.64 12.71
C LYS A 157 -5.87 16.37 13.76
N ARG A 158 -7.05 16.97 13.63
CA ARG A 158 -8.19 16.78 14.55
C ARG A 158 -8.72 15.33 14.52
N LYS A 159 -8.83 14.73 13.34
CA LYS A 159 -9.34 13.35 13.18
C LYS A 159 -8.39 12.30 13.75
N LEU A 160 -7.09 12.54 13.66
CA LEU A 160 -6.07 11.66 14.24
C LEU A 160 -5.82 11.93 15.72
N ASP A 161 -6.47 12.93 16.32
CA ASP A 161 -6.28 13.34 17.72
C ASP A 161 -4.80 13.65 18.06
N LEU A 162 -4.11 14.30 17.12
CA LEU A 162 -2.71 14.65 17.27
C LEU A 162 -2.55 16.01 17.98
N ARG A 163 -1.75 16.03 19.05
CA ARG A 163 -1.38 17.28 19.75
C ARG A 163 -0.68 18.26 18.81
N GLU A 164 0.25 17.75 18.01
CA GLU A 164 1.00 18.48 17.00
C GLU A 164 1.01 17.69 15.69
N TYR A 165 0.91 18.40 14.55
CA TYR A 165 1.00 17.78 13.23
C TYR A 165 2.38 18.02 12.67
N LYS A 166 3.15 16.95 12.45
CA LYS A 166 4.49 17.01 11.84
C LYS A 166 4.50 16.14 10.58
N LYS A 167 4.80 16.75 9.43
CA LYS A 167 5.01 15.99 8.19
C LYS A 167 6.42 15.36 8.16
N PRO A 168 6.57 14.17 7.55
CA PRO A 168 5.49 13.26 7.14
C PRO A 168 4.86 12.56 8.35
N LEU A 169 3.57 12.22 8.26
CA LEU A 169 2.98 11.28 9.23
C LEU A 169 3.62 9.91 9.07
N THR A 170 3.92 9.26 10.19
CA THR A 170 4.44 7.90 10.22
C THR A 170 3.33 6.88 9.99
N ARG A 171 3.72 5.66 9.55
CA ARG A 171 2.76 4.54 9.44
C ARG A 171 2.01 4.27 10.75
N TYR A 172 2.68 4.46 11.89
CA TYR A 172 2.11 4.20 13.22
C TYR A 172 1.02 5.21 13.58
N GLU A 173 1.26 6.49 13.28
CA GLU A 173 0.25 7.53 13.45
C GLU A 173 -0.96 7.29 12.56
N LEU A 174 -0.75 6.87 11.31
CA LEU A 174 -1.86 6.48 10.41
C LEU A 174 -2.62 5.25 10.95
N ARG A 175 -1.91 4.21 11.37
CA ARG A 175 -2.48 2.94 11.87
C ARG A 175 -3.37 3.13 13.10
N SER A 176 -3.13 4.17 13.89
CA SER A 176 -3.93 4.50 15.09
C SER A 176 -5.42 4.70 14.79
N ARG A 177 -5.75 5.15 13.56
CA ARG A 177 -7.12 5.43 13.14
C ARG A 177 -7.50 4.80 11.80
N ILE A 178 -6.54 4.41 10.96
CA ILE A 178 -6.79 3.80 9.65
C ILE A 178 -6.51 2.29 9.73
N GLY A 179 -7.59 1.50 9.80
CA GLY A 179 -7.57 0.05 9.70
C GLY A 179 -8.13 -0.47 8.38
N ALA A 180 -8.30 -1.79 8.28
CA ALA A 180 -8.82 -2.41 7.07
C ALA A 180 -10.22 -1.91 6.67
N LYS A 181 -11.10 -1.64 7.64
CA LYS A 181 -12.45 -1.11 7.39
C LYS A 181 -12.41 0.29 6.79
N GLU A 182 -11.50 1.13 7.26
CA GLU A 182 -11.29 2.49 6.74
C GLU A 182 -10.78 2.45 5.30
N ILE A 183 -9.84 1.55 4.99
CA ILE A 183 -9.35 1.28 3.62
C ILE A 183 -10.51 0.85 2.71
N GLU A 184 -11.29 -0.14 3.14
CA GLU A 184 -12.43 -0.67 2.36
C GLU A 184 -13.51 0.39 2.14
N ARG A 185 -13.79 1.23 3.15
CA ARG A 185 -14.73 2.36 3.03
C ARG A 185 -14.23 3.41 2.03
N ALA A 186 -12.95 3.77 2.07
CA ALA A 186 -12.38 4.72 1.12
C ALA A 186 -12.40 4.17 -0.31
N ALA A 187 -12.14 2.88 -0.49
CA ALA A 187 -12.13 2.21 -1.80
C ALA A 187 -13.47 2.33 -2.55
N LYS A 188 -14.60 2.39 -1.82
CA LYS A 188 -15.93 2.61 -2.43
C LYS A 188 -16.07 3.99 -3.09
N LYS A 189 -15.30 4.98 -2.62
CA LYS A 189 -15.36 6.38 -3.08
C LYS A 189 -14.23 6.70 -4.06
N ILE A 190 -13.06 6.09 -3.85
CA ILE A 190 -11.83 6.35 -4.61
C ILE A 190 -11.56 5.19 -5.55
N LYS A 191 -12.03 5.31 -6.80
CA LYS A 191 -11.95 4.25 -7.81
C LYS A 191 -10.54 3.64 -7.95
N ASN A 192 -9.51 4.49 -8.06
CA ASN A 192 -8.15 4.02 -8.30
C ASN A 192 -7.50 3.40 -7.04
N LEU A 193 -8.04 3.70 -5.84
CA LEU A 193 -7.68 2.95 -4.64
C LEU A 193 -8.32 1.56 -4.69
N GLY A 194 -9.58 1.44 -5.09
CA GLY A 194 -10.24 0.15 -5.33
C GLY A 194 -9.44 -0.74 -6.29
N GLU A 195 -9.00 -0.20 -7.42
CA GLU A 195 -8.18 -0.92 -8.41
C GLU A 195 -6.82 -1.38 -7.83
N LEU A 196 -6.14 -0.53 -7.05
CA LEU A 196 -4.91 -0.92 -6.34
C LEU A 196 -5.17 -2.07 -5.34
N LEU A 197 -6.28 -2.01 -4.60
CA LEU A 197 -6.65 -3.05 -3.64
C LEU A 197 -7.01 -4.37 -4.33
N GLU A 198 -7.66 -4.33 -5.50
CA GLU A 198 -7.85 -5.52 -6.34
C GLU A 198 -6.50 -6.12 -6.77
N TRP A 199 -5.54 -5.29 -7.20
CA TRP A 199 -4.19 -5.78 -7.51
C TRP A 199 -3.49 -6.42 -6.31
N MET A 200 -3.82 -5.97 -5.10
CA MET A 200 -3.36 -6.53 -3.83
C MET A 200 -4.08 -7.81 -3.40
N TYR A 201 -5.08 -8.28 -4.14
CA TYR A 201 -5.98 -9.37 -3.74
C TYR A 201 -6.79 -9.04 -2.47
N TRP A 202 -7.07 -7.76 -2.24
CA TRP A 202 -7.88 -7.35 -1.12
C TRP A 202 -9.35 -7.76 -1.34
N PRO A 203 -10.01 -8.38 -0.34
CA PRO A 203 -11.41 -8.78 -0.46
C PRO A 203 -12.30 -7.55 -0.32
N LEU A 204 -12.59 -6.87 -1.43
CA LEU A 204 -13.57 -5.78 -1.44
C LEU A 204 -14.99 -6.36 -1.46
N PRO A 205 -15.92 -5.80 -0.65
CA PRO A 205 -17.34 -6.16 -0.76
C PRO A 205 -17.85 -5.78 -2.14
N LYS A 206 -18.49 -6.73 -2.84
CA LYS A 206 -19.17 -6.51 -4.13
C LYS A 206 -20.41 -5.64 -3.97
#